data_AF-A0A963Q241-F1
#
_entry.id   AF-A0A963Q241-F1
#
_cell.length_a   1.000
_cell.length_b   1.000
_cell.length_c   1.000
_cell.angle_alpha   90.00
_cell.angle_beta   90.00
_cell.angle_gamma   90.00
#
_symmetry.space_group_name_H-M   'P 1'
#
loop_
_entity.id
_entity.type
_entity.pdbx_description
1 polymer ?
#
loop_
_entity_poly.entity_id
_entity_poly.type
_entity_poly.pdbx_seq_one_letter_code
_entity_poly.pdbx_strand_id
1 'polypeptide(L)'
;YVDALHQSLRPVPGETVLSYYRALGPTAAARQELLARPWTHWRDTLLAELAAPHPDLAEKTTRIDIVRYGHAMRVPVPGTLSQIAAWPNADRRNQLSISKLPGQLAVPGEPRMFYAHADASGYSVFEEAFTRGHLAGLAAAGREPG
;
A
#
# COMPACT_ATOMS: atom_id res chain seq x y z
N TYR A 1 14.91 5.94 -3.92
CA TYR A 1 14.05 6.22 -5.10
C TYR A 1 14.08 5.00 -6.00
N VAL A 2 13.14 4.89 -6.94
CA VAL A 2 13.12 3.85 -7.98
C VAL A 2 13.32 4.54 -9.32
N ASP A 3 14.28 4.08 -10.09
CA ASP A 3 14.37 4.40 -11.52
C ASP A 3 13.33 3.56 -12.26
N ALA A 4 12.39 4.21 -12.96
CA ALA A 4 11.28 3.54 -13.62
C ALA A 4 11.68 2.84 -14.95
N LEU A 5 12.95 2.82 -15.32
CA LEU A 5 13.43 2.14 -16.54
C LEU A 5 13.56 0.60 -16.42
N HIS A 6 13.03 -0.03 -15.37
CA HIS A 6 13.18 -1.48 -15.14
C HIS A 6 12.64 -2.39 -16.28
N GLN A 7 11.89 -1.85 -17.26
CA GLN A 7 11.48 -2.56 -18.48
C GLN A 7 11.98 -1.93 -19.79
N SER A 8 12.88 -0.95 -19.72
CA SER A 8 13.42 -0.27 -20.89
C SER A 8 14.46 -1.15 -21.60
N LEU A 9 14.29 -1.36 -22.90
CA LEU A 9 15.25 -2.07 -23.77
C LEU A 9 16.32 -1.14 -24.36
N ARG A 10 16.38 0.13 -23.90
CA ARG A 10 17.32 1.11 -24.47
C ARG A 10 18.75 0.81 -24.03
N PRO A 11 19.72 0.73 -24.96
CA PRO A 11 21.11 0.40 -24.65
C PRO A 11 21.91 1.55 -24.04
N VAL A 12 21.39 2.78 -24.08
CA VAL A 12 22.05 3.99 -23.53
C VAL A 12 21.10 4.73 -22.58
N PRO A 13 21.61 5.32 -21.48
CA PRO A 13 20.82 6.15 -20.59
C PRO A 13 20.21 7.34 -21.34
N GLY A 14 18.92 7.60 -21.12
CA GLY A 14 18.18 8.72 -21.69
C GLY A 14 17.24 9.34 -20.65
N GLU A 15 16.34 10.21 -21.09
CA GLU A 15 15.32 10.78 -20.21
C GLU A 15 14.56 9.68 -19.46
N THR A 16 14.43 9.85 -18.14
CA THR A 16 13.76 8.90 -17.25
C THR A 16 12.92 9.63 -16.21
N VAL A 17 12.04 8.86 -15.56
CA VAL A 17 11.28 9.27 -14.40
C VAL A 17 11.87 8.61 -13.16
N LEU A 18 12.27 9.44 -12.20
CA LEU A 18 12.66 8.99 -10.87
C LEU A 18 11.47 9.10 -9.92
N SER A 19 11.07 7.99 -9.32
CA SER A 19 10.04 7.96 -8.27
C SER A 19 10.69 7.94 -6.90
N TYR A 20 10.47 8.97 -6.07
CA TYR A 20 11.01 9.05 -4.72
C TYR A 20 9.90 9.13 -3.67
N TYR A 21 10.08 8.37 -2.58
CA TYR A 21 9.18 8.35 -1.44
C TYR A 21 9.94 8.77 -0.19
N ARG A 22 9.39 9.74 0.55
CA ARG A 22 9.88 10.14 1.87
C ARG A 22 8.87 9.79 2.94
N ALA A 23 9.32 9.06 3.95
CA ALA A 23 8.59 8.88 5.18
C ALA A 23 8.98 9.97 6.18
N LEU A 24 8.02 10.77 6.65
CA LEU A 24 8.23 11.79 7.69
C LEU A 24 8.10 11.22 9.12
N GLY A 25 7.71 9.95 9.24
CA GLY A 25 7.44 9.31 10.52
C GLY A 25 5.99 9.50 11.01
N PRO A 26 5.60 8.80 12.10
CA PRO A 26 4.21 8.70 12.54
C PRO A 26 3.76 9.82 13.49
N THR A 27 4.55 10.86 13.70
CA THR A 27 4.26 11.89 14.73
C THR A 27 3.25 12.93 14.24
N ALA A 28 2.49 13.51 15.18
CA ALA A 28 1.61 14.63 14.86
C ALA A 28 2.38 15.84 14.29
N ALA A 29 3.59 16.09 14.80
CA ALA A 29 4.48 17.14 14.30
C ALA A 29 4.86 16.94 12.84
N ALA A 30 5.22 15.72 12.43
CA ALA A 30 5.53 15.38 11.04
C ALA A 30 4.32 15.64 10.11
N ARG A 31 3.11 15.31 10.57
CA ARG A 31 1.88 15.61 9.84
C ARG A 31 1.62 17.12 9.72
N GLN A 32 1.82 17.87 10.80
CA GLN A 32 1.66 19.32 10.79
C GLN A 32 2.66 19.98 9.83
N GLU A 33 3.91 19.53 9.81
CA GLU A 33 4.91 20.00 8.87
C GLU A 33 4.51 19.74 7.42
N LEU A 34 4.06 18.52 7.10
CA LEU A 34 3.58 18.15 5.76
C LEU A 34 2.47 19.10 5.25
N LEU A 35 1.56 19.51 6.15
CA LEU A 35 0.45 20.38 5.83
C LEU A 35 0.87 21.86 5.74
N ALA A 36 1.75 22.31 6.63
CA ALA A 36 2.15 23.71 6.75
C ALA A 36 3.15 24.14 5.66
N ARG A 37 4.05 23.25 5.24
CA ARG A 37 5.10 23.60 4.27
C ARG A 37 4.53 23.69 2.85
N PRO A 38 4.92 24.70 2.04
CA PRO A 38 4.54 24.76 0.63
C PRO A 38 5.17 23.60 -0.15
N TRP A 39 4.62 23.27 -1.32
CA TRP A 39 5.16 22.18 -2.15
C TRP A 39 6.63 22.41 -2.58
N THR A 40 7.04 23.67 -2.76
CA THR A 40 8.41 24.05 -3.13
C THR A 40 9.45 23.65 -2.08
N HIS A 41 9.09 23.70 -0.79
CA HIS A 41 9.96 23.21 0.27
C HIS A 41 10.29 21.72 0.09
N TRP A 42 9.30 20.92 -0.28
CA TRP A 42 9.48 19.48 -0.50
C TRP A 42 10.29 19.19 -1.76
N ARG A 43 10.10 19.99 -2.82
CA ARG A 43 10.94 19.95 -4.03
C ARG A 43 12.41 20.18 -3.69
N ASP A 44 12.71 21.25 -2.97
CA ASP A 44 14.10 21.63 -2.66
C ASP A 44 14.77 20.60 -1.75
N THR A 45 14.03 20.09 -0.76
CA THR A 45 14.53 19.06 0.15
C THR A 45 14.81 17.73 -0.58
N LEU A 46 13.94 17.34 -1.53
CA LEU A 46 14.15 16.19 -2.40
C LEU A 46 15.43 16.35 -3.24
N LEU A 47 15.56 17.47 -3.95
CA LEU A 47 16.71 17.73 -4.81
C LEU A 47 18.01 17.75 -4.01
N ALA A 48 18.02 18.36 -2.82
CA ALA A 48 19.18 18.39 -1.94
C ALA A 48 19.61 16.98 -1.49
N GLU A 49 18.67 16.10 -1.14
CA GLU A 49 19.01 14.72 -0.77
C GLU A 49 19.50 13.88 -1.95
N LEU A 50 18.90 14.06 -3.12
CA LEU A 50 19.31 13.35 -4.32
C LEU A 50 20.57 13.93 -4.96
N ALA A 51 21.02 15.13 -4.57
CA ALA A 51 22.24 15.73 -5.09
C ALA A 51 23.50 14.93 -4.73
N ALA A 52 23.52 14.22 -3.61
CA ALA A 52 24.67 13.39 -3.24
C ALA A 52 24.91 12.23 -4.25
N PRO A 53 23.89 11.41 -4.59
CA PRO A 53 24.04 10.40 -5.65
C PRO A 53 23.92 10.96 -7.08
N HIS A 54 23.24 12.09 -7.29
CA HIS A 54 22.97 12.69 -8.61
C HIS A 54 23.18 14.22 -8.60
N PRO A 55 24.45 14.70 -8.65
CA PRO A 55 24.76 16.13 -8.52
C PRO A 55 24.15 17.00 -9.62
N ASP A 56 23.93 16.43 -10.81
CA ASP A 56 23.41 17.09 -12.00
C ASP A 56 21.88 16.98 -12.14
N LEU A 57 21.20 16.32 -11.19
CA LEU A 57 19.76 16.08 -11.28
C LEU A 57 18.96 17.38 -11.34
N ALA A 58 19.33 18.37 -10.53
CA ALA A 58 18.60 19.64 -10.48
C ALA A 58 18.62 20.38 -11.83
N GLU A 59 19.76 20.36 -12.53
CA GLU A 59 19.93 21.00 -13.84
C GLU A 59 19.20 20.25 -14.95
N LYS A 60 19.14 18.92 -14.85
CA LYS A 60 18.49 18.06 -15.85
C LYS A 60 16.99 17.90 -15.64
N THR A 61 16.45 18.34 -14.50
CA THR A 61 15.04 18.14 -14.17
C THR A 61 14.15 19.11 -14.93
N THR A 62 13.32 18.57 -15.83
CA THR A 62 12.38 19.36 -16.64
C THR A 62 11.00 19.51 -16.00
N ARG A 63 10.63 18.59 -15.10
CA ARG A 63 9.32 18.58 -14.43
C ARG A 63 9.40 17.87 -13.07
N ILE A 64 8.66 18.39 -12.09
CA ILE A 64 8.46 17.76 -10.77
C ILE A 64 6.98 17.81 -10.41
N ASP A 65 6.40 16.66 -10.10
CA ASP A 65 5.06 16.53 -9.52
C ASP A 65 5.18 15.98 -8.09
N ILE A 66 4.48 16.61 -7.13
CA ILE A 66 4.52 16.22 -5.72
C ILE A 66 3.12 15.89 -5.23
N VAL A 67 2.97 14.69 -4.67
CA VAL A 67 1.72 14.23 -4.04
C VAL A 67 1.98 13.99 -2.55
N ARG A 68 1.03 14.42 -1.71
CA ARG A 68 1.07 14.20 -0.26
C ARG A 68 0.13 13.06 0.08
N TYR A 69 0.68 11.99 0.67
CA TYR A 69 -0.12 10.87 1.16
C TYR A 69 -0.32 10.99 2.67
N GLY A 70 -1.59 11.02 3.10
CA GLY A 70 -1.95 11.13 4.53
C GLY A 70 -1.77 9.84 5.34
N HIS A 71 -1.47 8.74 4.66
CA HIS A 71 -1.20 7.44 5.26
C HIS A 71 -0.16 6.71 4.41
N ALA A 72 0.83 6.09 5.05
CA ALA A 72 1.77 5.18 4.38
C ALA A 72 1.14 3.78 4.26
N MET A 73 1.69 2.92 3.39
CA MET A 73 1.32 1.51 3.40
C MET A 73 1.54 0.91 4.80
N ARG A 74 0.59 0.08 5.26
CA ARG A 74 0.71 -0.62 6.54
C ARG A 74 1.89 -1.57 6.48
N VAL A 75 2.86 -1.38 7.38
CA VAL A 75 3.97 -2.32 7.55
C VAL A 75 3.59 -3.28 8.68
N PRO A 76 3.46 -4.59 8.42
CA PRO A 76 3.16 -5.54 9.47
C PRO A 76 4.31 -5.64 10.47
N VAL A 77 3.96 -5.63 11.75
CA VAL A 77 4.88 -5.89 12.86
C VAL A 77 4.84 -7.37 13.24
N PRO A 78 5.88 -7.92 13.89
CA PRO A 78 5.83 -9.28 14.42
C PRO A 78 4.53 -9.55 15.21
N GLY A 79 3.87 -10.67 14.94
CA GLY A 79 2.58 -11.03 15.54
C GLY A 79 1.33 -10.52 14.81
N THR A 80 1.46 -9.69 13.77
CA THR A 80 0.32 -9.16 12.99
C THR A 80 -0.55 -10.26 12.41
N LEU A 81 0.05 -11.34 11.88
CA LEU A 81 -0.69 -12.47 11.31
C LEU A 81 -1.50 -13.23 12.36
N SER A 82 -0.96 -13.41 13.56
CA SER A 82 -1.68 -14.09 14.65
C SER A 82 -2.91 -13.30 15.11
N GLN A 83 -2.84 -11.96 15.08
CA GLN A 83 -3.98 -11.08 15.39
C GLN A 83 -5.06 -11.13 14.29
N ILE A 84 -4.66 -11.26 13.03
CA ILE A 84 -5.57 -11.41 11.89
C ILE A 84 -6.23 -12.79 11.88
N ALA A 85 -5.50 -13.85 12.18
CA ALA A 85 -6.04 -15.21 12.27
C ALA A 85 -7.08 -15.35 13.40
N ALA A 86 -7.00 -14.49 14.42
CA ALA A 86 -7.95 -14.41 15.52
C ALA A 86 -9.22 -13.62 15.18
N TRP A 87 -9.34 -13.00 13.99
CA TRP A 87 -10.60 -12.37 13.59
C TRP A 87 -11.70 -13.43 13.53
N PRO A 88 -12.82 -13.23 14.26
CA PRO A 88 -13.82 -14.25 14.39
C PRO A 88 -14.42 -14.54 13.03
N ASN A 89 -14.21 -15.77 12.55
CA ASN A 89 -15.11 -16.38 11.58
C ASN A 89 -16.52 -16.20 12.13
N ALA A 90 -17.37 -15.46 11.41
CA ALA A 90 -18.75 -15.18 11.82
C ALA A 90 -19.57 -16.47 12.10
N ASP A 91 -19.08 -17.63 11.65
CA ASP A 91 -19.61 -18.93 12.00
C ASP A 91 -18.91 -19.56 13.22
N ARG A 92 -19.41 -19.22 14.40
CA ARG A 92 -19.05 -19.85 15.69
C ARG A 92 -19.38 -21.35 15.75
N ARG A 93 -20.08 -21.92 14.76
CA ARG A 93 -20.49 -23.34 14.72
C ARG A 93 -19.44 -24.32 14.20
N ASN A 94 -18.32 -23.85 13.65
CA ASN A 94 -17.37 -24.73 12.94
C ASN A 94 -15.93 -24.65 13.50
N GLN A 95 -15.80 -24.47 14.82
CA GLN A 95 -14.51 -24.35 15.53
C GLN A 95 -13.71 -25.66 15.68
N LEU A 96 -14.15 -26.79 15.11
CA LEU A 96 -13.57 -28.11 15.40
C LEU A 96 -13.08 -28.91 14.18
N SER A 97 -12.53 -28.25 13.16
CA SER A 97 -11.79 -28.97 12.12
C SER A 97 -10.39 -28.41 11.88
N ILE A 98 -9.38 -29.18 12.30
CA ILE A 98 -7.95 -29.02 11.98
C ILE A 98 -7.70 -29.40 10.50
N SER A 99 -8.60 -29.03 9.60
CA SER A 99 -8.55 -29.41 8.18
C SER A 99 -9.04 -28.30 7.26
N LYS A 100 -8.90 -27.03 7.67
CA LYS A 100 -8.95 -25.92 6.71
C LYS A 100 -7.55 -25.65 6.22
N LEU A 101 -7.29 -26.08 4.98
CA LEU A 101 -6.19 -25.59 4.16
C LEU A 101 -6.04 -24.07 4.33
N PRO A 102 -4.81 -23.54 4.41
CA PRO A 102 -4.58 -22.10 4.30
C PRO A 102 -5.03 -21.67 2.89
N GLY A 103 -6.28 -21.24 2.73
CA GLY A 103 -6.85 -20.99 1.41
C GLY A 103 -8.34 -20.69 1.36
N GLN A 104 -9.14 -21.14 2.34
CA GLN A 104 -10.48 -20.56 2.52
C GLN A 104 -10.36 -19.27 3.34
N LEU A 105 -9.97 -18.20 2.67
CA LEU A 105 -10.11 -16.84 3.14
C LEU A 105 -11.61 -16.58 3.28
N ALA A 106 -12.19 -16.89 4.45
CA ALA A 106 -13.53 -16.46 4.78
C ALA A 106 -13.61 -14.95 4.54
N VAL A 107 -14.55 -14.51 3.71
CA VAL A 107 -14.78 -13.08 3.48
C VAL A 107 -15.35 -12.53 4.78
N PRO A 108 -14.60 -11.71 5.53
CA PRO A 108 -15.12 -11.15 6.77
C PRO A 108 -16.29 -10.23 6.41
N GLY A 109 -17.37 -10.25 7.19
CA GLY A 109 -18.54 -9.45 6.84
C GLY A 109 -19.77 -9.73 7.68
N GLU A 110 -20.70 -8.78 7.61
CA GLU A 110 -22.08 -8.88 8.09
C GLU A 110 -22.99 -9.40 6.96
N PRO A 111 -24.26 -9.78 7.23
CA PRO A 111 -25.13 -10.40 6.22
C PRO A 111 -25.25 -9.68 4.87
N ARG A 112 -25.09 -8.35 4.85
CA ARG A 112 -25.13 -7.50 3.65
C ARG A 112 -23.87 -6.65 3.45
N MET A 113 -22.79 -6.89 4.20
CA MET A 113 -21.54 -6.13 4.07
C MET A 113 -20.33 -7.07 4.08
N PHE A 114 -19.47 -6.93 3.08
CA PHE A 114 -18.27 -7.76 2.92
C PHE A 114 -17.02 -6.87 2.95
N TYR A 115 -15.98 -7.29 3.66
CA TYR A 115 -14.71 -6.59 3.70
C TYR A 115 -13.74 -7.15 2.65
N ALA A 116 -13.11 -6.26 1.89
CA ALA A 116 -12.23 -6.58 0.76
C ALA A 116 -10.84 -5.93 0.84
N HIS A 117 -10.46 -5.37 2.00
CA HIS A 117 -9.23 -4.60 2.14
C HIS A 117 -7.98 -5.50 2.21
N ALA A 118 -6.88 -5.13 1.53
CA ALA A 118 -5.63 -5.91 1.52
C ALA A 118 -5.01 -6.09 2.90
N ASP A 119 -5.18 -5.12 3.81
CA ASP A 119 -4.68 -5.22 5.19
C ASP A 119 -5.26 -6.41 5.98
N ALA A 120 -6.40 -6.96 5.55
CA ALA A 120 -6.96 -8.19 6.10
C ALA A 120 -6.09 -9.44 5.80
N SER A 121 -5.17 -9.34 4.84
CA SER A 121 -4.18 -10.37 4.52
C SER A 121 -2.84 -10.18 5.24
N GLY A 122 -2.69 -9.11 6.03
CA GLY A 122 -1.47 -8.82 6.77
C GLY A 122 -0.38 -8.14 5.95
N TYR A 123 -0.56 -7.98 4.62
CA TYR A 123 0.33 -7.24 3.74
C TYR A 123 -0.49 -6.45 2.71
N SER A 124 -0.15 -5.17 2.52
CA SER A 124 -0.84 -4.28 1.59
C SER A 124 -0.24 -4.37 0.18
N VAL A 125 -0.42 -5.49 -0.52
CA VAL A 125 0.03 -5.68 -1.92
C VAL A 125 -1.16 -5.80 -2.88
N PHE A 126 -0.93 -5.52 -4.17
CA PHE A 126 -2.00 -5.47 -5.17
C PHE A 126 -2.70 -6.81 -5.36
N GLU A 127 -1.95 -7.90 -5.32
CA GLU A 127 -2.44 -9.26 -5.48
C GLU A 127 -3.41 -9.64 -4.35
N GLU A 128 -3.11 -9.19 -3.13
CA GLU A 128 -3.99 -9.39 -1.97
C GLU A 128 -5.24 -8.53 -2.07
N ALA A 129 -5.11 -7.26 -2.51
CA ALA A 129 -6.26 -6.40 -2.76
C ALA A 129 -7.21 -7.01 -3.82
N PHE A 130 -6.63 -7.50 -4.92
CA PHE A 130 -7.39 -8.14 -5.99
C PHE A 130 -8.08 -9.41 -5.50
N THR A 131 -7.35 -10.30 -4.83
CA THR A 131 -7.89 -11.57 -4.33
C THR A 131 -9.04 -11.33 -3.35
N ARG A 132 -8.88 -10.38 -2.42
CA ARG A 132 -9.92 -10.02 -1.45
C ARG A 132 -11.14 -9.39 -2.12
N GLY A 133 -10.93 -8.49 -3.08
CA GLY A 133 -12.00 -7.90 -3.89
C GLY A 133 -12.78 -8.94 -4.67
N HIS A 134 -12.08 -9.87 -5.31
CA HIS A 134 -12.68 -10.96 -6.08
C HIS A 134 -13.55 -11.86 -5.20
N LEU A 135 -13.01 -12.31 -4.06
CA LEU A 135 -13.76 -13.16 -3.11
C LEU A 135 -15.00 -12.45 -2.55
N ALA A 136 -14.89 -11.17 -2.19
CA ALA A 136 -16.02 -10.38 -1.73
C ALA A 136 -17.09 -10.21 -2.81
N GLY A 137 -16.69 -10.01 -4.07
CA GLY A 137 -17.59 -9.95 -5.22
C GLY A 137 -18.36 -11.25 -5.44
N LEU A 138 -17.67 -12.40 -5.37
CA LEU A 138 -18.32 -13.71 -5.46
C LEU A 138 -19.32 -13.94 -4.32
N ALA A 139 -18.95 -13.57 -3.09
CA ALA A 139 -19.82 -13.69 -1.92
C ALA A 139 -21.08 -12.81 -2.02
N ALA A 140 -20.96 -11.62 -2.59
CA ALA A 140 -22.08 -10.72 -2.83
C ALA A 140 -23.00 -11.24 -3.95
N ALA A 141 -22.42 -11.74 -5.05
CA ALA A 141 -23.19 -12.24 -6.20
C ALA A 141 -23.90 -13.58 -5.91
N GLY A 142 -23.34 -14.42 -5.04
CA GLY A 142 -23.93 -15.72 -4.67
C GLY A 142 -25.07 -15.64 -3.65
N ARG A 143 -25.45 -14.45 -3.18
CA ARG A 143 -26.60 -14.25 -2.28
C ARG A 143 -27.73 -13.55 -3.02
N GLU A 144 -28.82 -14.28 -3.26
CA GLU A 144 -30.09 -13.71 -3.72
C GLU A 144 -30.58 -12.63 -2.73
N PRO A 145 -31.05 -11.47 -3.22
CA PRO A 145 -31.58 -10.43 -2.36
C PRO A 145 -32.89 -10.91 -1.70
N GLY A 146 -32.82 -11.16 -0.40
CA GLY A 146 -33.98 -11.37 0.47
C GLY A 146 -34.60 -10.09 0.98
#